data_AF-A0A495II71-F1
#
_entry.id   AF-A0A495II71-F1
#
_cell.length_a   1.000
_cell.length_b   1.000
_cell.length_c   1.000
_cell.angle_alpha   90.00
_cell.angle_beta   90.00
_cell.angle_gamma   90.00
#
_symmetry.space_group_name_H-M   'P 1'
#
loop_
_entity.id
_entity.type
_entity.pdbx_description
1 polymer ?
#
loop_
_entity_poly.entity_id
_entity_poly.type
_entity_poly.pdbx_seq_one_letter_code
_entity_poly.pdbx_strand_id
1 'polypeptide(L)'
;MTNAFPTWDSLLVATLDRWNGQRIRPIFPVAEHHGAVVFLRTIVQANIADPALMRALSACVNIAATPSHPLASHLQRAWRDFHAFVMHQLATDIEAGREPDTMQPARGAEQLIALYEGLQLQSMVRPGMDLLDAFDRAVTRLRDGWANTYTPPVWNLDDDLQ
;
A
#
# COMPACT_ATOMS: atom_id res chain seq x y z
N MET A 1 32.70 -13.92 -0.30
CA MET A 1 31.61 -12.92 -0.23
C MET A 1 32.12 -11.66 -0.90
N THR A 2 31.49 -11.25 -2.00
CA THR A 2 31.92 -10.13 -2.86
C THR A 2 31.81 -8.78 -2.14
N ASN A 3 32.85 -7.93 -2.23
CA ASN A 3 32.98 -6.60 -1.59
C ASN A 3 31.77 -5.64 -1.72
N ALA A 4 30.80 -5.94 -2.58
CA ALA A 4 29.60 -5.14 -2.79
C ALA A 4 28.56 -5.25 -1.64
N PHE A 5 28.52 -6.38 -0.93
CA PHE A 5 27.54 -6.61 0.15
C PHE A 5 28.23 -7.22 1.38
N PRO A 6 28.72 -6.38 2.30
CA PRO A 6 29.49 -6.84 3.46
C PRO A 6 28.64 -7.59 4.49
N THR A 7 27.31 -7.50 4.42
CA THR A 7 26.37 -8.20 5.32
C THR A 7 25.23 -8.83 4.53
N TRP A 8 24.64 -9.90 5.10
CA TRP A 8 23.40 -10.50 4.61
C TRP A 8 22.27 -9.47 4.48
N ASP A 9 22.15 -8.60 5.49
CA ASP A 9 21.16 -7.53 5.52
C ASP A 9 21.29 -6.56 4.34
N SER A 10 22.54 -6.19 3.99
CA SER A 10 22.81 -5.32 2.82
C SER A 10 22.44 -6.01 1.50
N LEU A 11 22.67 -7.32 1.41
CA LEU A 11 22.27 -8.11 0.24
C LEU A 11 20.74 -8.20 0.12
N LEU A 12 20.04 -8.43 1.23
CA LEU A 12 18.58 -8.51 1.27
C LEU A 12 17.93 -7.20 0.81
N VAL A 13 18.38 -6.06 1.36
CA VAL A 13 17.88 -4.73 0.96
C VAL A 13 18.13 -4.47 -0.51
N ALA A 14 19.36 -4.66 -0.99
CA ALA A 14 19.69 -4.40 -2.38
C ALA A 14 18.89 -5.30 -3.34
N THR A 15 18.58 -6.53 -2.93
CA THR A 15 17.73 -7.45 -3.69
C THR A 15 16.29 -6.95 -3.73
N LEU A 16 15.72 -6.56 -2.58
CA LEU A 16 14.35 -6.04 -2.49
C LEU A 16 14.20 -4.74 -3.27
N ASP A 17 15.12 -3.78 -3.11
CA ASP A 17 15.08 -2.49 -3.81
C ASP A 17 15.17 -2.70 -5.33
N ARG A 18 16.07 -3.56 -5.79
CA ARG A 18 16.21 -3.88 -7.21
C ARG A 18 14.96 -4.56 -7.76
N TRP A 19 14.45 -5.58 -7.06
CA TRP A 19 13.29 -6.34 -7.52
C TRP A 19 12.03 -5.48 -7.52
N ASN A 20 11.81 -4.70 -6.46
CA ASN A 20 10.72 -3.74 -6.36
C ASN A 20 10.81 -2.67 -7.45
N GLY A 21 11.99 -2.08 -7.64
CA GLY A 21 12.23 -1.08 -8.69
C GLY A 21 11.97 -1.63 -10.09
N GLN A 22 12.44 -2.85 -10.40
CA GLN A 22 12.21 -3.48 -11.71
C GLN A 22 10.73 -3.79 -11.95
N ARG A 23 9.98 -4.20 -10.92
CA ARG A 23 8.56 -4.54 -11.05
C ARG A 23 7.63 -3.33 -11.05
N ILE A 24 7.89 -2.32 -10.23
CA ILE A 24 7.03 -1.15 -10.09
C ILE A 24 7.33 -0.11 -11.18
N ARG A 25 8.57 0.00 -11.67
CA ARG A 25 8.93 1.03 -12.66
C ARG A 25 8.05 1.05 -13.92
N PRO A 26 7.70 -0.10 -14.53
CA PRO A 26 6.77 -0.14 -15.66
C PRO A 26 5.33 0.27 -15.32
N ILE A 27 4.96 0.22 -14.03
CA ILE A 27 3.61 0.51 -13.54
C ILE A 27 3.44 2.00 -13.21
N PHE A 28 4.51 2.74 -12.89
CA PHE A 28 4.41 4.18 -12.56
C PHE A 28 3.62 5.02 -13.57
N PRO A 29 3.77 4.86 -14.90
CA PRO A 29 2.96 5.63 -15.85
C PRO A 29 1.45 5.44 -15.68
N VAL A 30 0.99 4.31 -15.13
CA VAL A 30 -0.44 4.07 -14.84
C VAL A 30 -0.97 5.09 -13.82
N ALA A 31 -0.19 5.48 -12.82
CA ALA A 31 -0.60 6.47 -11.85
C ALA A 31 -0.88 7.81 -12.53
N GLU A 32 0.02 8.27 -13.40
CA GLU A 32 -0.12 9.54 -14.12
C GLU A 32 -1.36 9.55 -15.03
N HIS A 33 -1.65 8.44 -15.71
CA HIS A 33 -2.70 8.37 -16.72
C HIS A 33 -4.08 8.01 -16.15
N HIS A 34 -4.11 7.22 -15.08
CA HIS A 34 -5.33 6.58 -14.58
C HIS A 34 -5.57 6.76 -13.07
N GLY A 35 -4.63 7.38 -12.36
CA GLY A 35 -4.75 7.71 -10.94
C GLY A 35 -4.30 6.62 -9.97
N ALA A 36 -4.26 6.97 -8.68
CA ALA A 36 -3.71 6.17 -7.60
C ALA A 36 -4.45 4.84 -7.41
N VAL A 37 -5.78 4.84 -7.55
CA VAL A 37 -6.61 3.64 -7.40
C VAL A 37 -6.27 2.60 -8.46
N VAL A 38 -6.20 3.00 -9.73
CA VAL A 38 -5.88 2.08 -10.84
C VAL A 38 -4.42 1.64 -10.75
N PHE A 39 -3.52 2.51 -10.32
CA PHE A 39 -2.14 2.16 -10.02
C PHE A 39 -2.03 1.02 -9.01
N LEU A 40 -2.67 1.14 -7.83
CA LEU A 40 -2.65 0.07 -6.82
C LEU A 40 -3.35 -1.20 -7.29
N ARG A 41 -4.45 -1.07 -8.03
CA ARG A 41 -5.11 -2.22 -8.66
C ARG A 41 -4.16 -2.97 -9.60
N THR A 42 -3.35 -2.25 -10.36
CA THR A 42 -2.34 -2.84 -11.26
C THR A 42 -1.25 -3.56 -10.48
N ILE A 43 -0.82 -3.02 -9.34
CA ILE A 43 0.11 -3.71 -8.44
C ILE A 43 -0.53 -4.99 -7.88
N VAL A 44 -1.80 -4.96 -7.48
CA VAL A 44 -2.53 -6.17 -7.04
C VAL A 44 -2.52 -7.25 -8.13
N GLN A 45 -2.84 -6.87 -9.37
CA GLN A 45 -2.79 -7.81 -10.51
C GLN A 45 -1.39 -8.38 -10.72
N ALA A 46 -0.36 -7.54 -10.64
CA ALA A 46 1.03 -7.99 -10.74
C ALA A 46 1.39 -8.96 -9.60
N ASN A 47 0.95 -8.69 -8.37
CA ASN A 47 1.23 -9.55 -7.21
C ASN A 47 0.49 -10.90 -7.27
N ILE A 48 -0.67 -10.97 -7.92
CA ILE A 48 -1.36 -12.23 -8.20
C ILE A 48 -0.55 -13.07 -9.20
N ALA A 49 -0.01 -12.45 -10.25
CA ALA A 49 0.78 -13.13 -11.27
C ALA A 49 2.15 -13.61 -10.74
N ASP A 50 2.79 -12.81 -9.88
CA ASP A 50 4.03 -13.17 -9.19
C ASP A 50 3.99 -12.69 -7.72
N PRO A 51 3.64 -13.59 -6.78
CA PRO A 51 3.46 -13.26 -5.36
C PRO A 51 4.76 -13.20 -4.57
N ALA A 52 5.91 -13.57 -5.16
CA ALA A 52 7.12 -13.79 -4.38
C ALA A 52 7.68 -12.49 -3.77
N LEU A 53 7.68 -11.39 -4.54
CA LEU A 53 8.07 -10.06 -4.03
C LEU A 53 7.14 -9.60 -2.90
N MET A 54 5.83 -9.74 -3.08
CA MET A 54 4.84 -9.31 -2.10
C MET A 54 5.02 -10.07 -0.77
N ARG A 55 5.22 -11.39 -0.80
CA ARG A 55 5.49 -12.18 0.40
C ARG A 55 6.78 -11.75 1.10
N ALA A 56 7.83 -11.45 0.34
CA ALA A 56 9.10 -10.99 0.89
C ALA A 56 8.96 -9.61 1.57
N LEU A 57 8.24 -8.68 0.94
CA LEU A 57 7.94 -7.36 1.52
C LEU A 57 7.09 -7.49 2.79
N SER A 58 6.06 -8.34 2.78
CA SER A 58 5.24 -8.62 3.97
C SER A 58 6.06 -9.22 5.12
N ALA A 59 7.01 -10.11 4.85
CA ALA A 59 7.90 -10.65 5.87
C ALA A 59 8.82 -9.58 6.49
N CYS A 60 9.19 -8.55 5.71
CA CYS A 60 10.04 -7.44 6.16
C CYS A 60 9.30 -6.43 7.05
N VAL A 61 7.97 -6.50 7.17
CA VAL A 61 7.19 -5.63 8.09
C VAL A 61 7.68 -5.77 9.52
N ASN A 62 7.91 -7.00 9.99
CA ASN A 62 8.39 -7.24 11.36
C ASN A 62 9.80 -6.69 11.58
N ILE A 63 10.65 -6.73 10.55
CA ILE A 63 11.99 -6.13 10.58
C ILE A 63 11.87 -4.62 10.77
N ALA A 64 11.00 -3.97 9.99
CA ALA A 64 10.80 -2.52 10.06
C ALA A 64 10.14 -2.05 11.36
N ALA A 65 9.29 -2.89 11.94
CA ALA A 65 8.65 -2.66 13.23
C ALA A 65 9.58 -2.87 14.42
N THR A 66 10.79 -3.40 14.22
CA THR A 66 11.78 -3.64 15.28
C THR A 66 12.77 -2.48 15.35
N PRO A 67 12.67 -1.55 16.32
CA PRO A 67 13.44 -0.29 16.30
C PRO A 67 14.97 -0.48 16.36
N SER A 68 15.44 -1.56 17.00
CA SER A 68 16.85 -1.90 17.11
C SER A 68 17.41 -2.61 15.87
N HIS A 69 16.58 -2.98 14.89
CA HIS A 69 17.04 -3.73 13.74
C HIS A 69 17.79 -2.81 12.75
N PRO A 70 19.01 -3.18 12.28
CA PRO A 70 19.81 -2.34 11.39
C PRO A 70 19.07 -1.87 10.12
N LEU A 71 18.22 -2.74 9.57
CA LEU A 71 17.42 -2.47 8.38
C LEU A 71 16.14 -1.65 8.61
N ALA A 72 15.71 -1.43 9.85
CA ALA A 72 14.40 -0.85 10.14
C ALA A 72 14.23 0.54 9.50
N SER A 73 15.24 1.40 9.65
CA SER A 73 15.19 2.76 9.11
C SER A 73 15.07 2.80 7.58
N HIS A 74 15.65 1.83 6.87
CA HIS A 74 15.58 1.73 5.41
C HIS A 74 14.18 1.34 4.96
N LEU A 75 13.63 0.28 5.54
CA LEU A 75 12.29 -0.19 5.21
C LEU A 75 11.23 0.85 5.56
N GLN A 76 11.37 1.53 6.70
CA GLN A 76 10.49 2.63 7.08
C GLN A 76 10.56 3.83 6.11
N ARG A 77 11.74 4.13 5.55
CA ARG A 77 11.86 5.15 4.48
C ARG A 77 11.06 4.73 3.25
N ALA A 78 11.25 3.49 2.77
CA ALA A 78 10.51 2.97 1.62
C ALA A 78 8.98 3.05 1.82
N TRP A 79 8.46 2.73 3.01
CA TRP A 79 7.05 2.91 3.33
C TRP A 79 6.59 4.36 3.28
N ARG A 80 7.36 5.28 3.88
CA ARG A 80 7.04 6.71 3.84
C ARG A 80 7.04 7.25 2.42
N ASP A 81 7.99 6.84 1.60
CA ASP A 81 8.10 7.27 0.20
C ASP A 81 6.91 6.76 -0.62
N PHE A 82 6.50 5.50 -0.43
CA PHE A 82 5.32 4.93 -1.06
C PHE A 82 4.03 5.64 -0.62
N HIS A 83 3.87 5.89 0.68
CA HIS A 83 2.72 6.64 1.20
C HIS A 83 2.66 8.07 0.62
N ALA A 84 3.79 8.78 0.62
CA ALA A 84 3.88 10.13 0.07
C ALA A 84 3.54 10.15 -1.42
N PHE A 85 4.00 9.15 -2.19
CA PHE A 85 3.65 8.99 -3.60
C PHE A 85 2.14 8.84 -3.80
N VAL A 86 1.49 7.90 -3.09
CA VAL A 86 0.04 7.68 -3.22
C VAL A 86 -0.75 8.92 -2.81
N MET A 87 -0.36 9.58 -1.73
CA MET A 87 -0.96 10.84 -1.29
C MET A 87 -0.85 11.93 -2.35
N HIS A 88 0.32 12.13 -2.94
CA HIS A 88 0.52 13.13 -3.98
C HIS A 88 -0.32 12.81 -5.23
N GLN A 89 -0.34 11.54 -5.63
CA GLN A 89 -1.15 11.12 -6.77
C GLN A 89 -2.64 11.33 -6.53
N LEU A 90 -3.15 11.07 -5.32
CA LEU A 90 -4.54 11.35 -4.96
C LEU A 90 -4.86 12.86 -5.01
N ALA A 91 -3.92 13.73 -4.64
CA ALA A 91 -4.10 15.17 -4.80
C ALA A 91 -4.22 15.55 -6.30
N THR A 92 -3.35 15.01 -7.15
CA THR A 92 -3.44 15.18 -8.61
C THR A 92 -4.75 14.60 -9.18
N ASP A 93 -5.25 13.51 -8.61
CA ASP A 93 -6.53 12.91 -9.03
C ASP A 93 -7.73 13.81 -8.70
N ILE A 94 -7.71 14.54 -7.58
CA ILE A 94 -8.71 15.56 -7.27
C ILE A 94 -8.63 16.70 -8.28
N GLU A 95 -7.44 17.25 -8.53
CA GLU A 95 -7.23 18.35 -9.49
C GLU A 95 -7.70 17.98 -10.90
N ALA A 96 -7.55 16.70 -11.28
CA ALA A 96 -7.98 16.17 -12.56
C ALA A 96 -9.46 15.72 -12.59
N GLY A 97 -10.21 15.86 -11.49
CA GLY A 97 -11.62 15.45 -11.37
C GLY A 97 -11.86 13.93 -11.38
N ARG A 98 -10.82 13.12 -11.08
CA ARG A 98 -10.92 11.65 -10.97
C ARG A 98 -11.41 11.20 -9.59
N GLU A 99 -11.13 11.99 -8.56
CA GLU A 99 -11.58 11.76 -7.17
C GLU A 99 -12.28 13.02 -6.64
N PRO A 100 -13.21 12.88 -5.68
CA PRO A 100 -14.00 13.99 -5.16
C PRO A 100 -13.16 14.95 -4.30
N ASP A 101 -13.51 16.24 -4.33
CA ASP A 101 -12.85 17.30 -3.55
C ASP A 101 -13.15 17.23 -2.04
N THR A 102 -14.16 16.45 -1.65
CA THR A 102 -14.48 16.11 -0.25
C THR A 102 -13.45 15.18 0.39
N MET A 103 -12.63 14.49 -0.40
CA MET A 103 -11.58 13.59 0.07
C MET A 103 -10.32 14.37 0.47
N GLN A 104 -9.74 14.02 1.62
CA GLN A 104 -8.44 14.55 2.05
C GLN A 104 -7.32 13.60 1.60
N PRO A 105 -6.39 14.01 0.72
CA PRO A 105 -5.39 13.09 0.14
C PRO A 105 -4.57 12.29 1.15
N ALA A 106 -4.19 12.91 2.27
CA ALA A 106 -3.44 12.23 3.33
C ALA A 106 -4.24 11.08 3.96
N ARG A 107 -5.55 11.29 4.20
CA ARG A 107 -6.44 10.26 4.77
C ARG A 107 -6.84 9.23 3.73
N GLY A 108 -7.07 9.66 2.48
CA GLY A 108 -7.33 8.77 1.36
C GLY A 108 -6.17 7.81 1.13
N ALA A 109 -4.93 8.29 1.19
CA ALA A 109 -3.73 7.45 1.06
C ALA A 109 -3.64 6.42 2.19
N GLU A 110 -3.82 6.85 3.45
CA GLU A 110 -3.86 5.97 4.62
C GLU A 110 -4.87 4.84 4.44
N GLN A 111 -6.11 5.18 4.08
CA GLN A 111 -7.20 4.21 3.89
C GLN A 111 -6.94 3.26 2.72
N LEU A 112 -6.50 3.79 1.58
CA LEU A 112 -6.28 3.02 0.37
C LEU A 112 -5.10 2.05 0.53
N ILE A 113 -4.01 2.49 1.16
CA ILE A 113 -2.86 1.63 1.46
C ILE A 113 -3.24 0.57 2.49
N ALA A 114 -3.94 0.92 3.56
CA ALA A 114 -4.38 -0.04 4.57
C ALA A 114 -5.25 -1.15 3.97
N LEU A 115 -6.16 -0.78 3.06
CA LEU A 115 -6.99 -1.72 2.32
C LEU A 115 -6.13 -2.62 1.41
N TYR A 116 -5.23 -2.03 0.63
CA TYR A 116 -4.31 -2.74 -0.26
C TYR A 116 -3.43 -3.76 0.51
N GLU A 117 -2.77 -3.34 1.58
CA GLU A 117 -1.89 -4.19 2.39
C GLU A 117 -2.67 -5.23 3.19
N GLY A 118 -3.82 -4.85 3.76
CA GLY A 118 -4.68 -5.74 4.53
C GLY A 118 -5.25 -6.88 3.69
N LEU A 119 -5.74 -6.59 2.47
CA LEU A 119 -6.25 -7.62 1.57
C LEU A 119 -5.14 -8.55 1.07
N GLN A 120 -3.97 -7.99 0.76
CA GLN A 120 -2.79 -8.77 0.44
C GLN A 120 -2.44 -9.74 1.56
N LEU A 121 -2.34 -9.26 2.80
CA LEU A 121 -2.05 -10.09 3.96
C LEU A 121 -3.08 -11.22 4.12
N GLN A 122 -4.37 -10.90 4.00
CA GLN A 122 -5.44 -11.90 4.05
C GLN A 122 -5.32 -12.95 2.94
N SER A 123 -4.97 -12.56 1.71
CA SER A 123 -4.83 -13.49 0.58
C SER A 123 -3.70 -14.51 0.80
N MET A 124 -2.68 -14.18 1.59
CA MET A 124 -1.59 -15.11 1.92
C MET A 124 -2.04 -16.26 2.82
N VAL A 125 -3.10 -16.05 3.62
CA VAL A 125 -3.57 -17.00 4.64
C VAL A 125 -4.97 -17.56 4.35
N ARG A 126 -5.62 -17.11 3.26
CA ARG A 126 -6.94 -17.57 2.82
C ARG A 126 -6.85 -18.18 1.42
N PRO A 127 -6.59 -19.50 1.32
CA PRO A 127 -6.58 -20.18 0.04
C PRO A 127 -7.90 -19.96 -0.71
N GLY A 128 -7.83 -19.61 -2.00
CA GLY A 128 -9.01 -19.39 -2.85
C GLY A 128 -9.64 -18.00 -2.74
N MET A 129 -9.08 -17.08 -1.95
CA MET A 129 -9.51 -15.68 -1.99
C MET A 129 -9.22 -15.06 -3.36
N ASP A 130 -10.25 -14.54 -4.02
CA ASP A 130 -10.09 -13.68 -5.18
C ASP A 130 -9.66 -12.29 -4.70
N LEU A 131 -8.34 -12.07 -4.70
CA LEU A 131 -7.76 -10.83 -4.22
C LEU A 131 -8.14 -9.61 -5.08
N LEU A 132 -8.25 -9.79 -6.40
CA LEU A 132 -8.55 -8.68 -7.30
C LEU A 132 -9.99 -8.21 -7.13
N ASP A 133 -10.93 -9.15 -7.10
CA ASP A 133 -12.35 -8.88 -6.84
C ASP A 133 -12.58 -8.32 -5.43
N ALA A 134 -11.86 -8.82 -4.42
CA ALA A 134 -11.91 -8.25 -3.08
C ALA A 134 -11.42 -6.79 -3.05
N PHE A 135 -10.33 -6.48 -3.77
CA PHE A 135 -9.83 -5.11 -3.90
C PHE A 135 -10.85 -4.21 -4.59
N ASP A 136 -11.40 -4.64 -5.73
CA ASP A 136 -12.36 -3.85 -6.51
C ASP A 136 -13.61 -3.50 -5.69
N ARG A 137 -14.19 -4.46 -4.97
CA ARG A 137 -15.34 -4.21 -4.08
C ARG A 137 -15.03 -3.28 -2.92
N ALA A 138 -13.86 -3.44 -2.31
CA ALA A 138 -13.50 -2.66 -1.13
C ALA A 138 -13.19 -1.22 -1.52
N VAL A 139 -12.46 -1.01 -2.62
CA VAL A 139 -12.16 0.34 -3.13
C VAL A 139 -13.41 1.04 -3.65
N THR A 140 -14.36 0.34 -4.27
CA THR A 140 -15.65 0.94 -4.66
C THR A 140 -16.33 1.57 -3.45
N ARG A 141 -16.48 0.83 -2.35
CA ARG A 141 -17.08 1.36 -1.10
C ARG A 141 -16.26 2.47 -0.46
N LEU A 142 -14.93 2.36 -0.51
CA LEU A 142 -14.03 3.40 -0.01
C LEU A 142 -14.26 4.72 -0.76
N ARG A 143 -14.33 4.67 -2.09
CA ARG A 143 -14.56 5.83 -2.96
C ARG A 143 -15.95 6.43 -2.80
N ASP A 144 -16.98 5.60 -2.61
CA ASP A 144 -18.31 6.08 -2.22
C ASP A 144 -18.24 6.88 -0.91
N GLY A 145 -17.45 6.41 0.07
CA GLY A 145 -17.19 7.13 1.31
C GLY A 145 -16.49 8.47 1.10
N TRP A 146 -15.49 8.51 0.22
CA TRP A 146 -14.75 9.73 -0.14
C TRP A 146 -15.62 10.84 -0.73
N ALA A 147 -16.72 10.48 -1.42
CA ALA A 147 -17.66 11.44 -2.00
C ALA A 147 -18.55 12.15 -0.97
N ASN A 148 -18.51 11.72 0.29
CA ASN A 148 -19.29 12.31 1.37
C ASN A 148 -18.42 13.23 2.24
N THR A 149 -19.01 14.30 2.76
CA THR A 149 -18.35 15.14 3.78
C THR A 149 -18.03 14.29 5.00
N TYR A 150 -16.76 14.32 5.43
CA TYR A 150 -16.34 13.59 6.62
C TYR A 150 -17.13 14.04 7.85
N THR A 151 -17.77 13.07 8.50
CA THR A 151 -18.43 13.24 9.80
C THR A 151 -17.67 12.37 10.80
N PRO A 152 -17.10 12.95 11.87
CA PRO A 152 -16.44 12.17 12.91
C PRO A 152 -17.38 11.09 13.48
N PRO A 153 -16.89 9.87 13.71
CA PRO A 153 -17.73 8.81 14.27
C PRO A 153 -18.16 9.19 15.69
N VAL A 154 -19.44 8.95 15.99
CA VAL A 154 -19.98 8.99 17.35
C VAL A 154 -20.09 7.54 17.82
N TRP A 155 -19.19 7.14 18.73
CA TRP A 155 -19.24 5.81 19.32
C TRP A 155 -20.10 5.86 20.58
N ASN A 156 -21.26 5.21 20.57
CA ASN A 156 -22.07 5.03 21.78
C ASN A 156 -21.45 3.87 22.59
N LEU A 157 -20.37 4.15 23.33
CA LEU A 157 -19.64 3.14 24.11
C LEU A 157 -20.07 3.09 25.59
N ASP A 158 -20.97 3.97 26.00
CA ASP A 158 -21.32 4.16 27.42
C ASP A 158 -22.47 3.25 27.89
N ASP A 159 -23.18 2.56 26.99
CA ASP A 159 -24.39 1.78 27.33
C ASP A 159 -24.13 0.28 27.64
N ASP A 160 -22.96 -0.27 27.28
CA ASP A 160 -22.68 -1.73 27.34
C ASP A 160 -21.57 -2.14 28.33
N LEU A 161 -21.09 -1.24 29.20
CA LEU A 161 -20.04 -1.52 30.20
C LEU A 161 -20.46 -1.27 31.66
N GLN A 162 -21.76 -1.31 31.98
CA GLN A 162 -22.27 -1.37 33.36
C GLN A 162 -22.75 -2.78 33.72
#